data_AF-A0A9Q9STQ4-F1
#
_entry.id   AF-A0A9Q9STQ4-F1
#
_cell.length_a   1.000
_cell.length_b   1.000
_cell.length_c   1.000
_cell.angle_alpha   90.00
_cell.angle_beta   90.00
_cell.angle_gamma   90.00
#
_symmetry.space_group_name_H-M   'P 1'
#
loop_
_entity.id
_entity.type
_entity.pdbx_description
1 polymer ?
#
loop_
_entity_poly.entity_id
_entity_poly.type
_entity_poly.pdbx_seq_one_letter_code
_entity_poly.pdbx_strand_id
1 'polypeptide(L)'
;MALVPIRKAVELTGLSRNTLRKYADNGTIKSERTPSGYRLFDTGSLQRLGKSQGIQRATICYCRVSSSKQFDDLARQVAYMHSLFPQAEIIQDIGSGLNYKRFGLRTILERLMRCDQLTIVVACRDRLTRFGFELIEYLVSLNGGKILVLDQPESCPESELTADLL
;
A
#
# COMPACT_ATOMS: atom_id res chain seq x y z
N MET A 1 -28.17 11.12 -15.92
CA MET A 1 -27.75 11.11 -14.50
C MET A 1 -28.63 10.11 -13.77
N ALA A 2 -28.08 8.98 -13.32
CA ALA A 2 -28.85 7.99 -12.58
C ALA A 2 -28.63 8.19 -11.07
N LEU A 3 -29.71 8.33 -10.32
CA LEU A 3 -29.69 8.44 -8.87
C LEU A 3 -29.91 7.05 -8.25
N VAL A 4 -29.07 6.66 -7.29
CA VAL A 4 -29.13 5.36 -6.64
C VAL A 4 -29.29 5.46 -5.12
N PRO A 5 -30.01 4.53 -4.48
CA PRO A 5 -30.13 4.50 -3.03
C PRO A 5 -28.81 4.09 -2.36
N ILE A 6 -28.68 4.43 -1.07
CA ILE A 6 -27.45 4.21 -0.30
C ILE A 6 -26.92 2.77 -0.36
N ARG A 7 -27.80 1.77 -0.41
CA ARG A 7 -27.41 0.35 -0.48
C ARG A 7 -26.62 0.05 -1.75
N LYS A 8 -27.12 0.52 -2.89
CA LYS A 8 -26.46 0.37 -4.18
C LYS A 8 -25.21 1.24 -4.28
N ALA A 9 -25.18 2.40 -3.61
CA ALA A 9 -23.98 3.22 -3.49
C ALA A 9 -22.85 2.51 -2.72
N VAL A 10 -23.18 1.77 -1.65
CA VAL A 10 -22.21 0.93 -0.91
C VAL A 10 -21.67 -0.17 -1.80
N GLU A 11 -22.52 -0.88 -2.55
CA GLU A 11 -22.09 -1.93 -3.49
C GLU A 11 -21.18 -1.38 -4.59
N LEU A 12 -21.45 -0.16 -5.09
CA LEU A 12 -20.66 0.46 -6.15
C LEU A 12 -19.34 1.06 -5.68
N THR A 13 -19.20 1.43 -4.41
CA THR A 13 -18.02 2.15 -3.90
C THR A 13 -17.21 1.37 -2.87
N GLY A 14 -17.76 0.31 -2.27
CA GLY A 14 -17.16 -0.40 -1.14
C GLY A 14 -17.10 0.41 0.17
N LEU A 15 -17.63 1.64 0.18
CA LEU A 15 -17.55 2.54 1.34
C LEU A 15 -18.69 2.28 2.34
N SER A 16 -18.41 2.51 3.63
CA SER A 16 -19.44 2.41 4.67
C SER A 16 -20.57 3.45 4.45
N ARG A 17 -21.78 3.10 4.89
CA ARG A 17 -22.95 4.02 4.84
C ARG A 17 -22.68 5.36 5.51
N ASN A 18 -21.90 5.38 6.60
CA ASN A 18 -21.57 6.61 7.32
C ASN A 18 -20.59 7.49 6.54
N THR A 19 -19.62 6.88 5.85
CA THR A 19 -18.68 7.59 4.98
C THR A 19 -19.40 8.27 3.81
N LEU A 20 -20.32 7.54 3.15
CA LEU A 20 -21.13 8.10 2.07
C LEU A 20 -22.02 9.26 2.54
N ARG A 21 -22.59 9.18 3.74
CA ARG A 21 -23.37 10.27 4.33
C ARG A 21 -22.51 11.51 4.57
N LYS A 22 -21.36 11.35 5.23
CA LYS A 22 -20.40 12.45 5.48
C LYS A 22 -19.96 13.13 4.18
N TYR A 23 -19.68 12.36 3.14
CA TYR A 23 -19.28 12.89 1.84
C TYR A 23 -20.40 13.59 1.09
N ALA A 24 -21.65 13.17 1.28
CA ALA A 24 -22.81 13.93 0.81
C ALA A 24 -23.02 15.23 1.60
N ASP A 25 -22.79 15.21 2.92
CA ASP A 25 -22.91 16.39 3.78
C ASP A 25 -21.83 17.43 3.48
N ASN A 26 -20.62 17.00 3.17
CA ASN A 26 -19.49 17.85 2.79
C ASN A 26 -19.51 18.28 1.30
N GLY A 27 -20.55 17.90 0.54
CA GLY A 27 -20.71 18.26 -0.88
C GLY A 27 -19.77 17.51 -1.84
N THR A 28 -18.97 16.55 -1.36
CA THR A 28 -18.06 15.73 -2.17
C THR A 28 -18.82 14.79 -3.11
N ILE A 29 -19.98 14.28 -2.68
CA ILE A 29 -20.89 13.50 -3.53
C ILE A 29 -22.16 14.29 -3.74
N LYS A 30 -22.56 14.48 -5.01
CA LYS A 30 -23.88 15.01 -5.33
C LYS A 30 -24.95 14.03 -4.83
N SER A 31 -25.80 14.52 -3.93
CA SER A 31 -26.92 13.76 -3.38
C SER A 31 -28.19 14.59 -3.43
N GLU A 32 -29.32 13.96 -3.70
CA GLU A 32 -30.64 14.56 -3.66
C GLU A 32 -31.49 13.87 -2.60
N ARG A 33 -32.42 14.61 -2.00
CA ARG A 33 -33.40 14.06 -1.07
C ARG A 33 -34.73 13.92 -1.76
N THR A 34 -35.34 12.74 -1.66
CA THR A 34 -36.73 12.56 -2.09
C THR A 34 -37.68 13.32 -1.15
N PRO A 35 -38.92 13.61 -1.57
CA PRO A 35 -39.94 14.19 -0.70
C PRO A 35 -40.20 13.35 0.57
N SER A 36 -39.95 12.04 0.49
CA SER A 36 -40.01 11.07 1.59
C SER A 36 -38.78 11.06 2.51
N GLY A 37 -37.79 11.94 2.29
CA GLY A 37 -36.61 12.09 3.15
C GLY A 37 -35.46 11.12 2.86
N TYR A 38 -35.58 10.24 1.87
CA TYR A 38 -34.50 9.33 1.49
C TYR A 38 -33.43 10.04 0.68
N ARG A 39 -32.15 9.81 1.03
CA ARG A 39 -31.00 10.34 0.30
C ARG A 39 -30.65 9.42 -0.87
N LEU A 40 -30.68 9.97 -2.07
CA LEU A 40 -30.24 9.37 -3.32
C LEU A 40 -28.89 9.96 -3.74
N PHE A 41 -28.03 9.13 -4.31
CA PHE A 41 -26.67 9.48 -4.68
C PHE A 41 -26.49 9.44 -6.19
N ASP A 42 -25.83 10.44 -6.76
CA ASP A 42 -25.52 10.48 -8.19
C ASP A 42 -24.46 9.43 -8.56
N THR A 43 -24.81 8.52 -9.46
CA THR A 43 -23.92 7.45 -9.95
C THR A 43 -22.65 7.99 -10.59
N GLY A 44 -22.68 9.12 -11.30
CA GLY A 44 -21.48 9.72 -11.89
C GLY A 44 -20.50 10.20 -10.83
N SER A 45 -21.02 10.82 -9.77
CA SER A 45 -20.22 11.27 -8.62
C SER A 45 -19.73 10.09 -7.76
N LEU A 46 -20.53 9.03 -7.62
CA LEU A 46 -20.11 7.79 -6.97
C LEU A 46 -19.05 7.04 -7.75
N GLN A 47 -19.15 6.97 -9.08
CA GLN A 47 -18.17 6.31 -9.93
C GLN A 47 -16.87 7.11 -9.98
N ARG A 48 -16.96 8.45 -9.93
CA ARG A 48 -15.81 9.29 -9.61
C ARG A 48 -15.26 8.89 -8.25
N LEU A 49 -16.04 8.85 -7.18
CA LEU A 49 -15.54 8.52 -5.84
C LEU A 49 -14.91 7.12 -5.72
N GLY A 50 -15.54 6.10 -6.29
CA GLY A 50 -15.02 4.73 -6.34
C GLY A 50 -13.76 4.61 -7.21
N LYS A 51 -13.51 5.58 -8.10
CA LYS A 51 -12.27 5.73 -8.87
C LYS A 51 -11.35 6.85 -8.34
N SER A 52 -11.77 7.63 -7.34
CA SER A 52 -11.19 8.92 -6.91
C SER A 52 -10.94 9.02 -5.41
N GLN A 53 -11.08 7.93 -4.65
CA GLN A 53 -9.88 7.47 -3.94
C GLN A 53 -8.93 7.06 -5.06
N GLY A 54 -8.26 8.05 -5.66
CA GLY A 54 -7.44 7.83 -6.84
C GLY A 54 -6.51 6.69 -6.48
N ILE A 55 -6.54 5.60 -7.24
CA ILE A 55 -5.62 4.49 -7.05
C ILE A 55 -4.24 5.12 -6.94
N GLN A 56 -3.72 5.24 -5.71
CA GLN A 56 -2.47 5.94 -5.50
C GLN A 56 -1.42 4.96 -5.96
N ARG A 57 -1.00 5.17 -7.21
CA ARG A 57 0.11 4.44 -7.81
C ARG A 57 1.37 5.01 -7.19
N ALA A 58 1.79 4.39 -6.11
CA ALA A 58 3.05 4.71 -5.47
C ALA A 58 4.06 3.62 -5.83
N THR A 59 5.23 4.05 -6.28
CA THR A 59 6.40 3.18 -6.32
C THR A 59 7.14 3.36 -5.02
N ILE A 60 7.33 2.27 -4.27
CA ILE A 60 7.99 2.27 -2.97
C ILE A 60 9.28 1.48 -3.10
N CYS A 61 10.42 2.10 -2.82
CA CYS A 61 11.68 1.41 -2.63
C CYS A 61 11.82 1.02 -1.16
N TYR A 62 11.79 -0.28 -0.88
CA TYR A 62 11.92 -0.80 0.48
C TYR A 62 13.37 -1.24 0.76
N CYS A 63 14.03 -0.55 1.68
CA CYS A 63 15.40 -0.81 2.10
C CYS A 63 15.41 -1.33 3.54
N ARG A 64 16.31 -2.28 3.84
CA ARG A 64 16.35 -2.88 5.17
C ARG A 64 17.73 -3.38 5.53
N VAL A 65 18.14 -3.15 6.78
CA VAL A 65 19.28 -3.84 7.41
C VAL A 65 18.85 -4.58 8.68
N SER A 66 19.62 -5.58 9.09
CA SER A 66 19.26 -6.44 10.22
C SER A 66 19.66 -5.83 11.57
N SER A 67 20.72 -5.01 11.60
CA SER A 67 21.21 -4.32 12.80
C SER A 67 21.46 -2.83 12.54
N SER A 68 21.34 -2.01 13.58
CA SER A 68 21.72 -0.59 13.53
C SER A 68 23.21 -0.38 13.26
N LYS A 69 24.06 -1.40 13.52
CA LYS A 69 25.48 -1.36 13.16
C LYS A 69 25.73 -1.31 11.65
N GLN A 70 24.74 -1.70 10.85
CA GLN A 70 24.79 -1.69 9.38
C GLN A 70 24.15 -0.42 8.80
N PHE A 71 24.11 0.68 9.56
CA PHE A 71 23.48 1.92 9.11
C PHE A 71 24.10 2.49 7.83
N ASP A 72 25.42 2.40 7.69
CA ASP A 72 26.12 2.86 6.49
C ASP A 72 25.75 2.02 5.25
N ASP A 73 25.48 0.73 5.45
CA ASP A 73 24.97 -0.16 4.38
C ASP A 73 23.56 0.24 3.96
N LEU A 74 22.70 0.58 4.93
CA LEU A 74 21.35 1.09 4.65
C LEU A 74 21.41 2.37 3.83
N ALA A 75 22.29 3.31 4.20
CA ALA A 75 22.46 4.56 3.45
C ALA A 75 22.93 4.31 2.00
N ARG A 76 23.87 3.39 1.80
CA ARG A 76 24.31 2.98 0.45
C ARG A 76 23.18 2.34 -0.35
N GLN A 77 22.40 1.46 0.27
CA GLN A 77 21.23 0.82 -0.35
C GLN A 77 20.19 1.86 -0.77
N VAL A 78 19.90 2.83 0.10
CA VAL A 78 18.97 3.93 -0.19
C VAL A 78 19.46 4.78 -1.35
N ALA A 79 20.74 5.17 -1.36
CA ALA A 79 21.32 5.96 -2.44
C ALA A 79 21.25 5.21 -3.79
N TYR A 80 21.54 3.92 -3.78
CA TYR A 80 21.43 3.07 -4.96
C TYR A 80 19.99 3.00 -5.48
N MET A 81 19.01 2.76 -4.60
CA MET A 81 17.59 2.70 -4.97
C MET A 81 17.09 4.05 -5.51
N HIS A 82 17.50 5.15 -4.87
CA HIS A 82 17.17 6.50 -5.34
C HIS A 82 17.77 6.80 -6.72
N SER A 83 18.96 6.28 -7.04
CA SER A 83 19.58 6.47 -8.34
C SER A 83 18.81 5.79 -9.48
N LEU A 84 18.22 4.62 -9.21
CA LEU A 84 17.40 3.88 -10.17
C LEU A 84 15.97 4.40 -10.26
N PHE A 85 15.40 4.79 -9.12
CA PHE A 85 14.01 5.22 -8.98
C PHE A 85 13.91 6.57 -8.26
N PRO A 86 14.28 7.68 -8.92
CA PRO A 86 14.36 9.00 -8.28
C PRO A 86 12.99 9.57 -7.87
N GLN A 87 11.90 9.02 -8.39
CA GLN A 87 10.52 9.43 -8.08
C GLN A 87 9.83 8.46 -7.10
N ALA A 88 10.52 7.42 -6.64
CA ALA A 88 9.94 6.44 -5.72
C ALA A 88 10.06 6.91 -4.27
N GLU A 89 9.06 6.55 -3.47
CA GLU A 89 9.09 6.76 -2.03
C GLU A 89 10.03 5.74 -1.39
N ILE A 90 10.95 6.20 -0.54
CA ILE A 90 11.87 5.32 0.17
C ILE A 90 11.31 5.01 1.54
N ILE A 91 11.13 3.72 1.82
CA ILE A 91 10.78 3.21 3.14
C ILE A 91 11.97 2.38 3.63
N GLN A 92 12.41 2.67 4.85
CA GLN A 92 13.56 2.01 5.45
C GLN A 92 13.17 1.36 6.78
N ASP A 93 13.75 0.19 7.05
CA ASP A 93 13.59 -0.50 8.34
C ASP A 93 14.94 -1.03 8.85
N ILE A 94 15.07 -1.05 10.17
CA ILE A 94 16.19 -1.70 10.86
C ILE A 94 15.60 -2.82 11.72
N GLY A 95 16.01 -4.05 11.43
CA GLY A 95 15.63 -5.23 12.19
C GLY A 95 15.54 -6.50 11.34
N SER A 96 15.36 -7.62 12.05
CA SER A 96 15.26 -8.97 11.48
C SER A 96 14.24 -9.06 10.34
N GLY A 97 14.54 -9.91 9.36
CA GLY A 97 13.63 -10.25 8.27
C GLY A 97 12.39 -11.05 8.72
N LEU A 98 12.37 -11.54 9.96
CA LEU A 98 11.23 -12.23 10.60
C LEU A 98 10.31 -11.31 11.38
N ASN A 99 10.72 -10.06 11.62
CA ASN A 99 9.93 -9.12 12.42
C ASN A 99 8.84 -8.44 11.59
N TYR A 100 7.62 -8.97 11.63
CA TYR A 100 6.47 -8.37 10.93
C TYR A 100 5.94 -7.07 11.57
N LYS A 101 6.44 -6.69 12.76
CA LYS A 101 6.02 -5.46 13.46
C LYS A 101 6.85 -4.23 13.09
N ARG A 102 7.80 -4.36 12.16
CA ARG A 102 8.62 -3.25 11.65
C ARG A 102 7.73 -2.15 11.07
N PHE A 103 8.13 -0.91 11.29
CA PHE A 103 7.31 0.25 10.98
C PHE A 103 7.08 0.38 9.47
N GLY A 104 8.14 0.28 8.66
CA GLY A 104 8.05 0.40 7.21
C GLY A 104 7.19 -0.69 6.58
N LEU A 105 7.39 -1.95 6.97
CA LEU A 105 6.53 -3.06 6.53
C LEU A 105 5.07 -2.83 6.91
N ARG A 106 4.80 -2.38 8.13
CA ARG A 106 3.44 -2.09 8.59
C ARG A 106 2.80 -0.96 7.78
N THR A 107 3.55 0.09 7.44
CA THR A 107 3.08 1.17 6.57
C THR A 107 2.66 0.64 5.19
N ILE A 108 3.45 -0.27 4.60
CA ILE A 108 3.11 -0.91 3.33
C ILE A 108 1.81 -1.71 3.46
N LEU A 109 1.68 -2.54 4.50
CA LEU A 109 0.48 -3.35 4.72
C LEU A 109 -0.77 -2.48 4.95
N GLU A 110 -0.65 -1.40 5.73
CA GLU A 110 -1.74 -0.46 5.96
C GLU A 110 -2.19 0.24 4.67
N ARG A 111 -1.26 0.55 3.75
CA ARG A 111 -1.58 1.08 2.42
C ARG A 111 -2.24 0.03 1.52
N LEU A 112 -1.80 -1.21 1.57
CA LEU A 112 -2.48 -2.31 0.87
C LEU A 112 -3.94 -2.47 1.36
N MET A 113 -4.19 -2.31 2.66
CA MET A 113 -5.56 -2.33 3.21
C MET A 113 -6.42 -1.14 2.77
N ARG A 114 -5.82 -0.07 2.25
CA ARG A 114 -6.53 1.09 1.67
C ARG A 114 -6.82 0.94 0.17
N CYS A 115 -6.50 -0.22 -0.41
CA CYS A 115 -6.61 -0.49 -1.85
C CYS A 115 -5.66 0.35 -2.73
N ASP A 116 -4.51 0.78 -2.18
CA ASP A 116 -3.49 1.47 -2.96
C ASP A 116 -2.77 0.49 -3.91
N GLN A 117 -2.51 0.91 -5.15
CA GLN A 117 -1.76 0.12 -6.14
C GLN A 117 -0.27 0.38 -5.97
N LEU A 118 0.36 -0.42 -5.11
CA LEU A 118 1.78 -0.25 -4.78
C LEU A 118 2.67 -1.05 -5.74
N THR A 119 3.70 -0.40 -6.28
CA THR A 119 4.84 -1.08 -6.88
C THR A 119 5.97 -1.09 -5.88
N ILE A 120 6.24 -2.24 -5.25
CA ILE A 120 7.27 -2.35 -4.22
C ILE A 120 8.55 -2.83 -4.89
N VAL A 121 9.62 -2.05 -4.81
CA VAL A 121 10.95 -2.40 -5.28
C VAL A 121 11.81 -2.81 -4.10
N VAL A 122 12.42 -3.98 -4.18
CA VAL A 122 13.31 -4.54 -3.15
C VAL A 122 14.60 -5.02 -3.79
N ALA A 123 15.72 -4.90 -3.07
CA ALA A 123 17.01 -5.40 -3.57
C ALA A 123 17.04 -6.93 -3.70
N CYS A 124 16.36 -7.62 -2.77
CA CYS A 124 16.36 -9.08 -2.60
C CYS A 124 15.07 -9.49 -1.90
N ARG A 125 14.58 -10.72 -2.13
CA ARG A 125 13.35 -11.26 -1.51
C ARG A 125 13.40 -11.18 0.02
N ASP A 126 14.52 -11.58 0.62
CA ASP A 126 14.72 -11.59 2.07
C ASP A 126 14.77 -10.20 2.71
N ARG A 127 14.99 -9.15 1.91
CA ARG A 127 14.93 -7.77 2.43
C ARG A 127 13.51 -7.40 2.80
N LEU A 128 12.51 -7.87 2.02
CA LEU A 128 11.11 -7.70 2.37
C LEU A 128 10.75 -8.55 3.59
N THR A 129 10.84 -9.88 3.47
CA THR A 129 10.58 -10.83 4.56
C THR A 129 11.35 -12.13 4.32
N ARG A 130 11.76 -12.82 5.39
CA ARG A 130 12.41 -14.14 5.27
C ARG A 130 11.43 -15.24 4.86
N PHE A 131 10.22 -15.16 5.42
CA PHE A 131 9.12 -16.07 5.09
C PHE A 131 7.91 -15.24 4.66
N GLY A 132 6.94 -15.87 4.00
CA GLY A 132 5.70 -15.19 3.61
C GLY A 132 5.88 -14.13 2.51
N PHE A 133 6.97 -14.18 1.73
CA PHE A 133 7.11 -13.31 0.56
C PHE A 133 5.94 -13.49 -0.41
N GLU A 134 5.58 -14.75 -0.71
CA GLU A 134 4.47 -15.10 -1.59
C GLU A 134 3.12 -14.60 -1.06
N LEU A 135 2.95 -14.56 0.28
CA LEU A 135 1.75 -14.01 0.89
C LEU A 135 1.65 -12.50 0.63
N ILE A 136 2.74 -11.76 0.79
CA ILE A 136 2.77 -10.31 0.52
C ILE A 136 2.59 -10.06 -0.98
N GLU A 137 3.24 -10.84 -1.83
CA GLU A 137 3.08 -10.79 -3.29
C GLU A 137 1.63 -11.00 -3.70
N TYR A 138 0.96 -12.00 -3.13
CA TYR A 138 -0.46 -12.23 -3.35
C TYR A 138 -1.31 -11.02 -2.91
N LEU A 139 -1.09 -10.49 -1.71
CA LEU A 139 -1.83 -9.31 -1.22
C LEU A 139 -1.62 -8.07 -2.11
N VAL A 140 -0.41 -7.86 -2.60
CA VAL A 140 -0.08 -6.77 -3.52
C VAL A 140 -0.78 -6.98 -4.87
N SER A 141 -0.83 -8.22 -5.37
CA SER A 141 -1.49 -8.56 -6.63
C SER A 141 -3.00 -8.35 -6.60
N LEU A 142 -3.66 -8.56 -5.44
CA LEU A 142 -5.10 -8.31 -5.27
C LEU A 142 -5.48 -6.85 -5.52
N ASN A 143 -4.56 -5.93 -5.23
CA ASN A 143 -4.73 -4.50 -5.48
C ASN A 143 -4.21 -4.07 -6.88
N GLY A 144 -3.78 -5.02 -7.71
CA GLY A 144 -3.16 -4.76 -9.01
C GLY A 144 -1.73 -4.19 -8.92
N GLY A 145 -1.11 -4.24 -7.74
CA GLY A 145 0.29 -3.86 -7.54
C GLY A 145 1.26 -4.95 -8.01
N LYS A 146 2.56 -4.69 -7.88
CA LYS A 146 3.60 -5.69 -8.16
C LYS A 146 4.81 -5.51 -7.25
N ILE A 147 5.54 -6.60 -7.01
CA ILE A 147 6.82 -6.58 -6.32
C ILE A 147 7.93 -6.78 -7.35
N LEU A 148 8.87 -5.86 -7.41
CA LEU A 148 10.06 -5.88 -8.26
C LEU A 148 11.27 -6.21 -7.39
N VAL A 149 11.90 -7.35 -7.68
CA VAL A 149 13.13 -7.78 -7.02
C VAL A 149 14.30 -7.50 -7.96
N LEU A 150 15.29 -6.75 -7.51
CA LEU A 150 16.50 -6.43 -8.30
C LEU A 150 17.56 -7.54 -8.27
N ASP A 151 17.33 -8.59 -7.48
CA ASP A 151 18.20 -9.77 -7.26
C ASP A 151 19.68 -9.41 -7.13
N GLN A 152 19.99 -8.54 -6.17
CA GLN A 152 21.36 -8.21 -5.80
C GLN A 152 21.89 -9.20 -4.75
N PRO A 153 22.83 -10.09 -5.09
CA PRO A 153 23.36 -11.08 -4.14
C PRO A 153 24.13 -10.42 -2.99
N GLU A 154 24.81 -9.31 -3.24
CA GLU A 154 25.54 -8.55 -2.20
C GLU A 154 24.62 -7.99 -1.11
N SER A 155 23.34 -7.79 -1.42
CA SER A 155 22.36 -7.30 -0.47
C SER A 155 21.81 -8.38 0.46
N CYS A 156 22.16 -9.66 0.30
CA CYS A 156 21.62 -10.75 1.12
C CYS A 156 22.72 -11.66 1.70
N PRO A 157 23.38 -11.24 2.80
CA PRO A 157 24.40 -12.04 3.46
C PRO A 157 23.77 -13.26 4.15
N GLU A 158 24.35 -14.44 3.94
CA GLU A 158 23.96 -15.69 4.60
C GLU A 158 24.07 -15.61 6.14
N SER A 159 25.00 -14.79 6.64
CA SER A 159 25.17 -14.54 8.08
C SER A 159 23.93 -13.92 8.73
N GLU A 160 23.19 -13.07 8.00
CA GLU A 160 21.92 -12.52 8.50
C GLU A 160 20.82 -13.60 8.54
N LEU A 161 20.84 -14.58 7.63
CA LEU A 161 19.89 -15.70 7.65
C LEU A 161 20.11 -16.55 8.90
N THR A 162 21.36 -16.87 9.23
CA THR A 162 21.68 -17.63 10.45
C THR A 162 21.33 -16.86 11.72
N ALA A 163 21.56 -15.55 11.75
CA ALA A 163 21.23 -14.71 12.91
C ALA A 163 19.72 -14.53 13.09
N ASP A 164 18.93 -14.62 12.02
CA ASP A 164 17.47 -14.57 12.11
C ASP A 164 16.88 -15.91 12.64
N LEU A 165 17.56 -17.05 12.43
CA LEU A 165 17.06 -18.38 12.81
C LEU A 165 17.50 -18.86 14.21
N LEU A 166 18.48 -18.20 14.82
CA LEU A 166 19.05 -18.52 16.14
C LEU A 166 18.49 -17.61 17.23
#